data_AF-A0A7J5X8N0-F1
#
_entry.id   AF-A0A7J5X8N0-F1
#
_cell.length_a   1.000
_cell.length_b   1.000
_cell.length_c   1.000
_cell.angle_alpha   90.00
_cell.angle_beta   90.00
_cell.angle_gamma   90.00
#
_symmetry.space_group_name_H-M   'P 1'
#
loop_
_entity.id
_entity.type
_entity.pdbx_description
1 polymer ?
#
loop_
_entity_poly.entity_id
_entity_poly.type
_entity_poly.pdbx_seq_one_letter_code
_entity_poly.pdbx_strand_id
1 'polypeptide(L)'
;MMCTETTQSVSMILLLKTMLLKSMEPNEKDSPTVKEVKAAIRGSLKDRYTDPALQDFLHKCTAVDPRFKALSHVDNACREQIYNSLTTEIVAIEEQRKATETAGAMSSTGRADPEESGESSSSSSSSSSSSSSSSSSSSSSSSSHQEVSHGRTV
;
A
#
# COMPACT_ATOMS: atom_id res chain seq x y z
N MET A 1 -1.02 17.26 -9.75
CA MET A 1 -0.66 17.04 -8.34
C MET A 1 -1.19 15.69 -7.91
N MET A 2 -0.33 14.73 -7.58
CA MET A 2 -0.75 13.43 -7.02
C MET A 2 -0.40 13.30 -5.53
N CYS A 3 0.40 14.23 -4.99
CA CYS A 3 0.73 14.31 -3.57
C CYS A 3 0.16 15.63 -3.03
N THR A 4 -1.13 15.65 -2.66
CA THR A 4 -1.58 16.60 -1.64
C THR A 4 -1.20 15.95 -0.32
N GLU A 5 -0.40 16.67 0.47
CA GLU A 5 0.29 16.28 1.71
C GLU A 5 -0.56 15.51 2.75
N THR A 6 -1.88 15.43 2.56
CA THR A 6 -2.83 14.85 3.52
C THR A 6 -3.57 13.59 3.06
N THR A 7 -3.56 13.17 1.78
CA THR A 7 -4.45 12.06 1.32
C THR A 7 -3.97 11.32 0.06
N GLN A 8 -2.79 10.69 0.09
CA GLN A 8 -2.51 9.61 -0.86
C GLN A 8 -3.09 8.30 -0.36
N SER A 9 -4.04 7.73 -1.11
CA SER A 9 -4.62 6.44 -0.75
C SER A 9 -3.74 5.29 -1.26
N VAL A 10 -3.55 4.28 -0.41
CA VAL A 10 -2.87 3.02 -0.75
C VAL A 10 -3.47 2.37 -2.01
N SER A 11 -4.77 2.54 -2.22
CA SER A 11 -5.52 2.07 -3.40
C SER A 11 -5.01 2.59 -4.74
N MET A 12 -4.28 3.72 -4.78
CA MET A 12 -3.75 4.30 -6.02
C MET A 12 -2.42 3.70 -6.47
N ILE A 13 -1.70 3.00 -5.58
CA ILE A 13 -0.31 2.57 -5.83
C ILE A 13 -0.21 1.69 -7.07
N LEU A 14 -1.04 0.64 -7.17
CA LEU A 14 -1.04 -0.27 -8.32
C LEU A 14 -1.51 0.38 -9.61
N LEU A 15 -2.50 1.27 -9.51
CA LEU A 15 -3.00 2.01 -10.66
C LEU A 15 -1.90 2.91 -11.24
N LEU A 16 -1.24 3.69 -10.39
CA LEU A 16 -0.16 4.59 -10.80
C LEU A 16 1.04 3.80 -11.35
N LYS A 17 1.41 2.68 -10.72
CA LYS A 17 2.44 1.77 -11.25
C LYS A 17 2.09 1.33 -12.67
N THR A 18 0.88 0.85 -12.88
CA THR A 18 0.44 0.34 -14.19
C THR A 18 0.39 1.44 -15.24
N MET A 19 -0.16 2.61 -14.89
CA MET A 19 -0.21 3.77 -15.78
C MET A 19 1.18 4.24 -16.21
N LEU A 20 2.13 4.29 -15.28
CA LEU A 20 3.51 4.67 -15.56
C LEU A 20 4.23 3.61 -16.41
N LEU A 21 4.04 2.32 -16.13
CA LEU A 21 4.63 1.27 -16.95
C LEU A 21 4.11 1.33 -18.39
N LYS A 22 2.81 1.61 -18.57
CA LYS A 22 2.19 1.74 -19.89
C LYS A 22 2.63 3.00 -20.64
N SER A 23 2.84 4.13 -19.94
CA SER A 23 3.35 5.35 -20.56
C SER A 23 4.84 5.26 -20.94
N MET A 24 5.59 4.36 -20.30
CA MET A 24 7.00 4.08 -20.57
C MET A 24 7.22 2.88 -21.48
N GLU A 25 6.19 2.39 -22.17
CA GLU A 25 6.36 1.36 -23.21
C GLU A 25 7.28 1.88 -24.33
N PRO A 26 8.15 1.01 -24.87
CA PRO A 26 9.01 1.38 -26.00
C PRO A 26 8.16 1.85 -27.19
N ASN A 27 8.51 3.00 -27.76
CA ASN A 27 7.88 3.48 -28.99
C ASN A 27 8.95 3.65 -30.07
N GLU A 28 8.68 3.15 -31.29
CA GLU A 28 9.65 3.22 -32.39
C GLU A 28 10.02 4.66 -32.75
N LYS A 29 9.09 5.61 -32.56
CA LYS A 29 9.26 7.05 -32.81
C LYS A 29 10.12 7.75 -31.78
N ASP A 30 10.45 7.10 -30.66
CA ASP A 30 11.31 7.68 -29.64
C ASP A 30 12.76 7.82 -30.16
N SER A 31 13.43 8.91 -29.78
CA SER A 31 14.86 9.04 -30.00
C SER A 31 15.64 8.00 -29.17
N PRO A 32 16.89 7.67 -29.54
CA PRO A 32 17.70 6.71 -28.79
C PRO A 32 17.77 7.03 -27.29
N THR A 33 18.02 8.29 -26.94
CA THR A 33 18.06 8.75 -25.54
C THR A 33 16.73 8.56 -24.82
N VAL A 34 15.59 8.83 -25.48
CA VAL A 34 14.27 8.63 -24.86
C VAL A 34 13.99 7.15 -24.63
N LYS A 35 14.40 6.27 -25.55
CA LYS A 35 14.28 4.81 -25.37
C LYS A 35 15.06 4.33 -24.16
N GLU A 36 16.29 4.80 -23.99
CA GLU A 36 17.13 4.46 -22.83
C GLU A 36 16.53 4.94 -21.52
N VAL A 37 16.10 6.21 -21.47
CA VAL A 37 15.48 6.78 -20.25
C VAL A 37 14.18 6.05 -19.91
N LYS A 38 13.30 5.78 -20.88
CA LYS A 38 12.09 4.99 -20.67
C LYS A 38 12.42 3.59 -20.16
N ALA A 39 13.42 2.93 -20.74
CA ALA A 39 13.86 1.61 -20.31
C ALA A 39 14.38 1.61 -18.87
N ALA A 40 15.18 2.61 -18.49
CA ALA A 40 15.70 2.76 -17.13
C ALA A 40 14.57 2.99 -16.11
N ILE A 41 13.63 3.90 -16.42
CA ILE A 41 12.47 4.15 -15.56
C ILE A 41 11.64 2.88 -15.42
N ARG A 42 11.31 2.22 -16.53
CA ARG A 42 10.49 1.00 -16.54
C ARG A 42 11.16 -0.12 -15.75
N GLY A 43 12.47 -0.31 -15.90
CA GLY A 43 13.26 -1.25 -15.10
C GLY A 43 13.14 -0.95 -13.60
N SER A 44 13.30 0.32 -13.21
CA SER A 44 13.21 0.73 -11.79
C SER A 44 11.82 0.56 -11.16
N LEU A 45 10.76 0.52 -11.97
CA LEU A 45 9.37 0.42 -11.52
C LEU A 45 8.81 -1.00 -11.59
N LYS A 46 9.33 -1.83 -12.49
CA LYS A 46 8.80 -3.18 -12.75
C LYS A 46 8.78 -4.04 -11.48
N ASP A 47 9.88 -4.00 -10.74
CA ASP A 47 10.12 -4.87 -9.60
C ASP A 47 9.55 -4.32 -8.28
N ARG A 48 9.09 -3.05 -8.26
CA ARG A 48 8.42 -2.48 -7.09
C ARG A 48 7.07 -3.15 -6.86
N TYR A 49 6.72 -3.45 -5.61
CA TYR A 49 5.42 -4.04 -5.24
C TYR A 49 5.15 -5.38 -5.94
N THR A 50 6.18 -6.20 -6.09
CA THR A 50 6.08 -7.57 -6.67
C THR A 50 5.98 -8.65 -5.60
N ASP A 51 6.24 -8.32 -4.33
CA ASP A 51 6.00 -9.23 -3.21
C ASP A 51 4.53 -9.70 -3.19
N PRO A 52 4.26 -11.02 -3.20
CA PRO A 52 2.89 -11.53 -3.33
C PRO A 52 1.94 -11.07 -2.22
N ALA A 53 2.40 -11.01 -0.97
CA ALA A 53 1.56 -10.60 0.16
C ALA A 53 1.22 -9.10 0.09
N LEU A 54 2.21 -8.27 -0.25
CA LEU A 54 2.00 -6.85 -0.50
C LEU A 54 1.08 -6.62 -1.69
N GLN A 55 1.23 -7.41 -2.75
CA GLN A 55 0.40 -7.26 -3.94
C GLN A 55 -1.06 -7.63 -3.66
N ASP A 56 -1.32 -8.73 -2.93
CA ASP A 56 -2.65 -9.10 -2.47
C ASP A 56 -3.29 -7.98 -1.62
N PHE A 57 -2.54 -7.45 -0.65
CA PHE A 57 -2.99 -6.31 0.17
C PHE A 57 -3.34 -5.09 -0.69
N LEU A 58 -2.46 -4.69 -1.61
CA LEU A 58 -2.70 -3.53 -2.47
C LEU A 58 -3.91 -3.75 -3.39
N HIS A 59 -4.08 -4.95 -3.95
CA HIS A 59 -5.24 -5.29 -4.76
C HIS A 59 -6.54 -5.20 -3.96
N LYS A 60 -6.56 -5.72 -2.74
CA LYS A 60 -7.71 -5.61 -1.82
C LYS A 60 -8.01 -4.14 -1.51
N CYS A 61 -7.00 -3.35 -1.15
CA CYS A 61 -7.16 -1.91 -0.92
C CYS A 61 -7.72 -1.17 -2.14
N THR A 62 -7.28 -1.52 -3.35
CA THR A 62 -7.82 -0.92 -4.58
C THR A 62 -9.25 -1.38 -4.87
N ALA A 63 -9.58 -2.64 -4.60
CA ALA A 63 -10.91 -3.22 -4.88
C ALA A 63 -12.02 -2.64 -3.98
N VAL A 64 -11.70 -2.35 -2.72
CA VAL A 64 -12.65 -1.75 -1.77
C VAL A 64 -12.81 -0.23 -1.97
N ASP A 65 -11.89 0.42 -2.69
CA ASP A 65 -12.00 1.84 -3.02
C ASP A 65 -13.07 2.06 -4.11
N PRO A 66 -14.14 2.84 -3.84
CA PRO A 66 -15.22 3.03 -4.80
C PRO A 66 -14.78 3.60 -6.16
N ARG A 67 -13.65 4.31 -6.21
CA ARG A 67 -13.11 4.90 -7.44
C ARG A 67 -12.54 3.86 -8.40
N PHE A 68 -12.20 2.67 -7.91
CA PHE A 68 -11.44 1.66 -8.67
C PHE A 68 -12.13 0.29 -8.75
N LYS A 69 -13.45 0.21 -8.49
CA LYS A 69 -14.25 -1.03 -8.54
C LYS A 69 -14.11 -1.84 -9.84
N ALA A 70 -13.80 -1.19 -10.97
CA ALA A 70 -13.65 -1.91 -12.23
C ALA A 70 -12.35 -2.74 -12.29
N LEU A 71 -11.35 -2.39 -11.47
CA LEU A 71 -10.00 -2.95 -11.48
C LEU A 71 -9.44 -3.13 -12.89
N SER A 72 -9.56 -2.10 -13.74
CA SER A 72 -9.23 -2.16 -15.18
C SER A 72 -7.76 -2.44 -15.52
N HIS A 73 -6.89 -2.48 -14.51
CA HIS A 73 -5.46 -2.75 -14.63
C HIS A 73 -5.10 -4.24 -14.44
N VAL A 74 -6.02 -5.06 -13.94
CA VAL A 74 -5.84 -6.52 -13.81
C VAL A 74 -6.76 -7.27 -14.78
N ASP A 75 -6.44 -8.53 -15.05
CA ASP A 75 -7.27 -9.39 -15.89
C ASP A 75 -8.52 -9.89 -15.15
N ASN A 76 -9.44 -10.52 -15.89
CA ASN A 76 -10.71 -10.94 -15.29
C ASN A 76 -10.52 -12.03 -14.23
N ALA A 77 -9.59 -12.97 -14.45
CA ALA A 77 -9.31 -14.05 -13.51
C ALA A 77 -8.77 -13.52 -12.17
N CYS A 78 -7.80 -12.60 -12.21
CA CYS A 78 -7.27 -11.97 -11.00
C CYS A 78 -8.36 -11.15 -10.28
N ARG A 79 -9.18 -10.41 -11.03
CA ARG A 79 -10.30 -9.65 -10.47
C ARG A 79 -11.29 -10.54 -9.72
N GLU A 80 -11.69 -11.66 -10.31
CA GLU A 80 -12.58 -12.62 -9.66
C GLU A 80 -11.96 -13.19 -8.37
N GLN A 81 -10.67 -13.54 -8.40
CA GLN A 81 -9.96 -14.01 -7.20
C GLN A 81 -9.96 -12.98 -6.08
N ILE A 82 -9.68 -11.71 -6.39
CA ILE A 82 -9.68 -10.61 -5.41
C ILE A 82 -11.06 -10.48 -4.75
N TYR A 83 -12.14 -10.45 -5.54
CA TYR A 83 -13.50 -10.30 -5.01
C TYR A 83 -13.98 -11.52 -4.23
N ASN A 84 -13.58 -12.73 -4.64
CA ASN A 84 -13.87 -13.95 -3.90
C ASN A 84 -13.16 -13.92 -2.53
N SER A 85 -11.86 -13.57 -2.49
CA SER A 85 -11.12 -13.42 -1.22
C SER A 85 -11.80 -12.42 -0.29
N LEU A 86 -12.17 -11.24 -0.81
CA LEU A 86 -12.84 -10.21 -0.01
C LEU A 86 -14.20 -10.69 0.51
N THR A 87 -14.97 -11.39 -0.31
CA THR A 87 -16.28 -11.92 0.09
C THR A 87 -16.13 -12.94 1.22
N THR A 88 -15.16 -13.85 1.13
CA THR A 88 -14.86 -14.81 2.20
C THR A 88 -14.44 -14.10 3.49
N GLU A 89 -13.57 -13.09 3.41
CA GLU A 89 -13.16 -12.31 4.58
C GLU A 89 -14.33 -11.57 5.23
N ILE A 90 -15.19 -10.92 4.43
CA ILE A 90 -16.37 -10.20 4.93
C ILE A 90 -17.34 -11.16 5.64
N VAL A 91 -17.60 -12.34 5.05
CA VAL A 91 -18.47 -13.35 5.67
C VAL A 91 -17.90 -13.81 7.01
N ALA A 92 -16.59 -14.09 7.07
CA ALA A 92 -15.94 -14.51 8.31
C ALA A 92 -16.01 -13.43 9.41
N ILE A 93 -15.83 -12.15 9.05
CA ILE A 93 -15.96 -11.01 9.98
C ILE A 93 -17.40 -10.92 10.51
N GLU A 94 -18.41 -11.07 9.64
CA GLU A 94 -19.82 -11.03 10.04
C GLU A 94 -20.22 -12.20 10.95
N GLU A 95 -19.70 -13.41 10.70
CA GLU A 95 -19.91 -14.58 11.57
C GLU A 95 -19.26 -14.38 12.95
N GLN A 96 -18.02 -13.88 12.99
CA GLN A 96 -17.33 -13.56 14.23
C GLN A 96 -18.08 -12.50 15.05
N ARG A 97 -18.58 -11.45 14.39
CA ARG A 97 -19.38 -10.41 15.02
C ARG A 97 -20.66 -10.98 15.65
N LYS A 98 -21.39 -11.85 14.93
CA LYS A 98 -22.60 -12.51 15.47
C LYS A 98 -22.31 -13.37 16.71
N ALA A 99 -21.20 -14.10 16.72
CA ALA A 99 -20.78 -14.90 17.87
C ALA A 99 -20.46 -14.03 19.10
N THR A 100 -19.87 -12.85 18.91
CA THR A 100 -19.59 -11.91 20.01
C THR A 100 -20.85 -11.23 20.56
N GLU A 101 -21.84 -10.92 19.71
CA GLU A 101 -23.11 -10.31 20.13
C GLU A 101 -23.98 -11.30 20.94
N THR A 102 -23.99 -12.59 20.58
CA THR A 102 -24.73 -13.63 21.33
C THR A 102 -24.09 -13.96 22.69
N ALA A 103 -22.76 -13.85 22.82
CA ALA A 103 -22.09 -14.04 24.11
C ALA A 103 -22.31 -12.86 25.08
N GLY A 104 -22.43 -11.62 24.58
CA GLY A 104 -22.69 -10.42 25.39
C GLY A 104 -24.10 -10.37 26.00
N ALA A 105 -25.11 -10.95 25.32
CA ALA A 105 -26.49 -11.00 25.80
C ALA A 105 -26.72 -12.01 26.96
N MET A 106 -25.80 -12.95 27.18
CA MET A 106 -25.91 -13.95 28.25
C MET A 106 -25.34 -13.47 29.60
N SER A 107 -24.74 -12.27 29.66
CA SER A 107 -24.06 -11.74 30.86
C SER A 107 -24.85 -10.65 31.62
N SER A 108 -26.10 -10.35 31.23
CA SER A 108 -26.96 -9.39 31.94
C SER A 108 -28.11 -10.11 32.67
N THR A 109 -27.78 -10.89 33.70
CA THR A 109 -28.76 -11.24 34.74
C THR A 109 -28.12 -11.08 36.11
N GLY A 110 -28.35 -9.91 36.70
CA GLY A 110 -28.29 -9.69 38.15
C GLY A 110 -27.27 -8.64 38.62
N ARG A 111 -27.73 -7.42 38.90
CA ARG A 111 -27.91 -6.86 40.27
C ARG A 111 -28.17 -5.35 40.23
N ALA A 112 -28.99 -4.92 41.17
CA ALA A 112 -29.61 -3.60 41.31
C ALA A 112 -28.66 -2.43 41.63
N ASP A 113 -29.10 -1.24 41.22
CA ASP A 113 -28.72 0.11 41.66
C ASP A 113 -28.55 0.26 43.19
N PRO A 114 -27.70 1.20 43.65
CA PRO A 114 -28.21 2.56 43.92
C PRO A 114 -27.31 3.72 43.46
N GLU A 115 -27.96 4.89 43.39
CA GLU A 115 -27.46 6.25 43.16
C GLU A 115 -26.23 6.69 43.98
N GLU A 116 -25.49 7.70 43.48
CA GLU A 116 -25.47 9.07 44.06
C GLU A 116 -24.36 9.96 43.45
N SER A 117 -24.78 11.16 43.02
CA SER A 117 -24.13 12.50 43.00
C SER A 117 -22.61 12.67 42.84
N GLY A 118 -22.22 13.62 41.98
CA GLY A 118 -20.90 14.24 42.03
C GLY A 118 -20.53 15.05 40.79
N GLU A 119 -20.94 16.33 40.79
CA GLU A 119 -20.39 17.35 39.88
C GLU A 119 -18.86 17.48 40.05
N SER A 120 -18.13 17.70 38.96
CA SER A 120 -17.15 18.80 38.88
C SER A 120 -16.46 18.87 37.52
N SER A 121 -16.38 20.11 37.07
CA SER A 121 -15.66 20.67 35.95
C SER A 121 -14.15 20.41 36.03
N SER A 122 -13.51 20.25 34.87
CA SER A 122 -12.38 21.11 34.47
C SER A 122 -11.79 20.69 33.14
N SER A 123 -11.88 21.63 32.20
CA SER A 123 -11.02 21.75 31.03
C SER A 123 -9.54 21.80 31.43
N SER A 124 -8.69 21.01 30.76
CA SER A 124 -7.30 21.39 30.56
C SER A 124 -6.77 20.84 29.24
N SER A 125 -6.81 21.72 28.25
CA SER A 125 -5.95 21.66 27.08
C SER A 125 -4.48 21.62 27.52
N SER A 126 -3.72 20.62 27.07
CA SER A 126 -2.27 20.70 27.05
C SER A 126 -1.77 20.31 25.66
N SER A 127 -1.47 21.36 24.90
CA SER A 127 -0.58 21.32 23.75
C SER A 127 0.83 20.96 24.20
N SER A 128 1.40 19.89 23.66
CA SER A 128 2.84 19.65 23.71
C SER A 128 3.37 19.37 22.31
N SER A 129 3.86 20.44 21.70
CA SER A 129 4.85 20.41 20.63
C SER A 129 6.08 19.60 21.06
N SER A 130 6.52 18.65 20.23
CA SER A 130 7.90 18.17 20.28
C SER A 130 8.46 18.05 18.87
N SER A 131 9.59 18.70 18.71
CA SER A 131 10.35 18.96 17.50
C SER A 131 11.36 17.87 17.21
N SER A 132 11.57 17.62 15.91
CA SER A 132 12.84 17.30 15.24
C SER A 132 13.70 16.13 15.74
N SER A 133 14.02 15.20 14.84
CA SER A 133 15.42 14.98 14.45
C SER A 133 15.54 14.04 13.25
N SER A 134 16.09 14.59 12.18
CA SER A 134 16.72 13.91 11.05
C SER A 134 17.95 13.12 11.50
N SER A 135 18.11 11.89 11.01
CA SER A 135 19.44 11.28 10.89
C SER A 135 19.51 10.43 9.62
N SER A 136 20.21 11.00 8.64
CA SER A 136 20.77 10.35 7.47
C SER A 136 21.92 9.42 7.87
N SER A 137 21.96 8.21 7.33
CA SER A 137 23.19 7.42 7.27
C SER A 137 23.31 6.71 5.92
N SER A 138 24.10 7.34 5.06
CA SER A 138 24.73 6.76 3.88
C SER A 138 25.84 5.81 4.30
N SER A 139 25.93 4.63 3.68
CA SER A 139 27.17 3.86 3.63
C SER A 139 27.42 3.36 2.22
N SER A 140 28.50 3.87 1.65
CA SER A 140 29.11 3.49 0.38
C SER A 140 30.24 2.51 0.68
N SER A 141 30.47 1.50 -0.17
CA SER A 141 31.77 0.82 -0.25
C SER A 141 32.00 0.19 -1.63
N SER A 142 33.01 0.76 -2.30
CA SER A 142 33.89 0.38 -3.41
C SER A 142 34.16 -1.13 -3.58
N SER A 143 34.33 -1.74 -4.76
CA SER A 143 35.23 -1.59 -5.93
C SER A 143 36.15 -2.83 -6.02
N SER A 144 36.26 -3.44 -7.19
CA SER A 144 37.42 -4.26 -7.57
C SER A 144 37.55 -4.31 -9.09
N HIS A 145 38.54 -3.57 -9.58
CA HIS A 145 39.17 -3.68 -10.88
C HIS A 145 39.85 -5.05 -11.04
N GLN A 146 39.85 -5.62 -12.25
CA GLN A 146 40.99 -6.42 -12.71
C GLN A 146 41.21 -6.25 -14.22
N GLU A 147 42.49 -6.11 -14.56
CA GLU A 147 43.08 -5.67 -15.81
C GLU A 147 43.19 -6.75 -16.92
N VAL A 148 43.17 -6.26 -18.16
CA VAL A 148 44.06 -6.51 -19.31
C VAL A 148 44.62 -7.93 -19.55
N SER A 149 44.38 -8.47 -20.75
CA SER A 149 45.42 -9.14 -21.53
C SER A 149 45.12 -9.14 -23.04
N HIS A 150 46.19 -8.94 -23.81
CA HIS A 150 46.24 -8.71 -25.26
C HIS A 150 46.17 -10.03 -26.05
N GLY A 151 45.70 -9.97 -27.31
CA GLY A 151 45.78 -11.11 -28.23
C GLY A 151 45.52 -10.73 -29.68
N ARG A 152 46.56 -10.21 -30.35
CA ARG A 152 46.66 -9.92 -31.78
C ARG A 152 47.25 -11.15 -32.48
N THR A 153 46.58 -11.72 -33.48
CA THR A 153 47.28 -12.44 -34.56
C THR A 153 46.45 -12.54 -35.84
N VAL A 154 47.08 -12.02 -36.91
CA VAL A 154 47.02 -12.29 -38.37
C VAL A 154 45.72 -12.67 -39.06
#